data_AF-A0A6J8D2B1-F1
#
_entry.id   AF-A0A6J8D2B1-F1
#
_cell.length_a   1.000
_cell.length_b   1.000
_cell.length_c   1.000
_cell.angle_alpha   90.00
_cell.angle_beta   90.00
_cell.angle_gamma   90.00
#
_symmetry.space_group_name_H-M   'P 1'
#
loop_
_entity.id
_entity.type
_entity.pdbx_description
1 polymer ?
#
loop_
_entity_poly.entity_id
_entity_poly.type
_entity_poly.pdbx_seq_one_letter_code
_entity_poly.pdbx_strand_id
1 'polypeptide(L)'
;MKRQIERMERELKEKENVIQFMNTEQKIKDTDFSKSMHVAKEKLGKLEESVNTLKAKNKDLEEENDYVRNLIQDNNLLELYDETSNQFTADTIECVMNLQNNNISASKIGEVIRTVCSLCKRQPNRVPSATTVNRISDMKLSIATKQVEDLSKKSNLTLYSDETSKFGKSFEVFAVTDEDKNSYLLGLREMNCKSSETVLETFKDILQDFNDLCDGNDVGFKVLTAIKNTMSDRASTEKKFQNLLENYRTTILTKIIDGWPMLTEEERAASSRMNNFFCSCIFLVNFATVCGEGLKNLNRYI
;
A
#
# COMPACT_ATOMS: atom_id res chain seq x y z
N MET A 1 -83.37 97.97 -18.46
CA MET A 1 -83.37 97.14 -17.23
C MET A 1 -83.91 95.73 -17.43
N LYS A 2 -85.20 95.51 -17.75
CA LYS A 2 -85.80 94.15 -17.81
C LYS A 2 -85.05 93.13 -18.71
N ARG A 3 -84.66 93.54 -19.93
CA ARG A 3 -83.87 92.70 -20.86
C ARG A 3 -82.43 92.40 -20.43
N GLN A 4 -81.83 93.24 -19.58
CA GLN A 4 -80.50 92.99 -19.02
C GLN A 4 -80.56 91.94 -17.90
N ILE A 5 -81.62 91.98 -17.09
CA ILE A 5 -81.85 91.00 -16.01
C ILE A 5 -82.06 89.60 -16.60
N GLU A 6 -82.91 89.45 -17.62
CA GLU A 6 -83.15 88.14 -18.28
C GLU A 6 -81.90 87.57 -18.98
N ARG A 7 -80.97 88.43 -19.42
CA ARG A 7 -79.69 88.00 -19.99
C ARG A 7 -78.74 87.51 -18.89
N MET A 8 -78.66 88.24 -17.78
CA MET A 8 -77.85 87.84 -16.63
C MET A 8 -78.38 86.54 -16.01
N GLU A 9 -79.70 86.34 -15.91
CA GLU A 9 -80.29 85.09 -15.40
C GLU A 9 -79.98 83.89 -16.30
N ARG A 10 -79.95 84.08 -17.63
CA ARG A 10 -79.52 83.04 -18.58
C ARG A 10 -78.04 82.68 -18.42
N GLU A 11 -77.17 83.69 -18.34
CA GLU A 11 -75.73 83.50 -18.12
C GLU A 11 -75.45 82.87 -16.75
N LEU A 12 -76.23 83.20 -15.72
CA LEU A 12 -76.12 82.60 -14.38
C LEU A 12 -76.47 81.11 -14.43
N LYS A 13 -77.58 80.75 -15.08
CA LYS A 13 -78.02 79.36 -15.22
C LYS A 13 -77.05 78.52 -16.06
N GLU A 14 -76.45 79.12 -17.09
CA GLU A 14 -75.43 78.47 -17.91
C GLU A 14 -74.14 78.23 -17.09
N LYS A 15 -73.71 79.20 -16.29
CA LYS A 15 -72.59 79.03 -15.35
C LYS A 15 -72.87 78.00 -14.26
N GLU A 16 -74.09 77.95 -13.73
CA GLU A 16 -74.50 76.93 -12.75
C GLU A 16 -74.43 75.52 -13.35
N ASN A 17 -74.88 75.34 -14.59
CA ASN A 17 -74.77 74.06 -15.30
C ASN A 17 -73.31 73.64 -15.53
N VAL A 18 -72.43 74.59 -15.89
CA VAL A 18 -70.99 74.33 -16.04
C VAL A 18 -70.35 73.94 -14.71
N ILE A 19 -70.71 74.61 -13.61
CA ILE A 19 -70.25 74.27 -12.26
C ILE A 19 -70.73 72.88 -11.84
N GLN A 20 -71.99 72.53 -12.12
CA GLN A 20 -72.51 71.19 -11.86
C GLN A 20 -71.76 70.14 -12.66
N PHE A 21 -71.51 70.37 -13.96
CA PHE A 21 -70.75 69.45 -14.80
C PHE A 21 -69.32 69.25 -14.27
N MET A 22 -68.60 70.32 -13.95
CA MET A 22 -67.24 70.25 -13.38
C MET A 22 -67.21 69.49 -12.05
N ASN A 23 -68.19 69.72 -11.16
CA ASN A 23 -68.30 68.99 -9.90
C ASN A 23 -68.56 67.48 -10.12
N THR A 24 -69.27 67.14 -11.19
CA THR A 24 -69.55 65.75 -11.56
C THR A 24 -68.30 65.07 -12.11
N GLU A 25 -67.56 65.72 -13.01
CA GLU A 25 -66.27 65.22 -13.50
C GLU A 25 -65.24 65.04 -12.38
N GLN A 26 -65.17 66.00 -11.44
CA GLN A 26 -64.25 65.91 -10.32
C GLN A 26 -64.58 64.70 -9.42
N LYS A 27 -65.86 64.48 -9.13
CA LYS A 27 -66.31 63.28 -8.38
C LYS A 27 -65.96 61.98 -9.09
N ILE A 28 -66.09 61.92 -10.41
CA ILE A 28 -65.72 60.72 -11.19
C ILE A 28 -64.20 60.48 -11.09
N LYS A 29 -63.38 61.52 -11.28
CA LYS A 29 -61.92 61.44 -11.14
C LYS A 29 -61.49 61.00 -9.74
N ASP A 30 -62.10 61.55 -8.69
CA ASP A 30 -61.80 61.17 -7.31
C ASP A 30 -62.19 59.71 -7.02
N THR A 31 -63.28 59.25 -7.61
CA THR A 31 -63.75 57.85 -7.48
C THR A 31 -62.80 56.88 -8.18
N ASP A 32 -62.35 57.21 -9.39
CA ASP A 32 -61.42 56.37 -10.16
C ASP A 32 -60.01 56.35 -9.57
N PHE A 33 -59.57 57.48 -8.99
CA PHE A 33 -58.33 57.56 -8.22
C PHE A 33 -58.40 56.67 -6.97
N SER A 34 -59.51 56.72 -6.23
CA SER A 34 -59.73 55.89 -5.04
C SER A 34 -59.71 54.38 -5.36
N LYS A 35 -60.36 53.98 -6.46
CA LYS A 35 -60.31 52.59 -6.96
C LYS A 35 -58.89 52.17 -7.32
N SER A 36 -58.16 53.01 -8.05
CA SER A 36 -56.77 52.72 -8.47
C SER A 36 -55.83 52.59 -7.27
N MET A 37 -55.99 53.46 -6.25
CA MET A 37 -55.23 53.40 -5.01
C MET A 37 -55.54 52.14 -4.20
N HIS A 38 -56.80 51.69 -4.18
CA HIS A 38 -57.18 50.44 -3.51
C HIS A 38 -56.51 49.23 -4.18
N VAL A 39 -56.51 49.15 -5.52
CA VAL A 39 -55.85 48.08 -6.28
C VAL A 39 -54.33 48.09 -6.05
N ALA A 40 -53.72 49.28 -6.00
CA ALA A 40 -52.29 49.40 -5.71
C ALA A 40 -51.93 48.91 -4.30
N LYS A 41 -52.74 49.25 -3.29
CA LYS A 41 -52.56 48.75 -1.91
C LYS A 41 -52.70 47.24 -1.80
N GLU A 42 -53.68 46.65 -2.50
CA GLU A 42 -53.86 45.19 -2.50
C GLU A 42 -52.67 44.48 -3.15
N LYS A 43 -52.16 45.02 -4.27
CA LYS A 43 -50.94 44.50 -4.91
C LYS A 43 -49.71 44.63 -4.01
N LEU A 44 -49.58 45.75 -3.30
CA LEU A 44 -48.49 45.97 -2.34
C LEU A 44 -48.50 44.89 -1.24
N GLY A 45 -49.68 44.63 -0.65
CA GLY A 45 -49.83 43.58 0.37
C GLY A 45 -49.45 42.20 -0.13
N LYS A 46 -49.90 41.81 -1.33
CA LYS A 46 -49.52 40.52 -1.96
C LYS A 46 -48.00 40.43 -2.22
N LEU A 47 -47.37 41.55 -2.57
CA LEU A 47 -45.94 41.61 -2.81
C LEU A 47 -45.15 41.49 -1.49
N GLU A 48 -45.61 42.15 -0.43
CA GLU A 48 -45.03 42.04 0.92
C GLU A 48 -45.12 40.60 1.46
N GLU A 49 -46.26 39.93 1.29
CA GLU A 49 -46.41 38.52 1.63
C GLU A 49 -45.46 37.62 0.84
N SER A 50 -45.31 37.88 -0.47
CA SER A 50 -44.39 37.13 -1.32
C SER A 50 -42.93 37.33 -0.90
N VAL A 51 -42.54 38.57 -0.57
CA VAL A 51 -41.19 38.89 -0.09
C VAL A 51 -40.91 38.19 1.24
N ASN A 52 -41.86 38.18 2.17
CA ASN A 52 -41.70 37.49 3.45
C ASN A 52 -41.58 35.97 3.27
N THR A 53 -42.37 35.40 2.36
CA THR A 53 -42.30 33.97 2.03
C THR A 53 -40.96 33.61 1.40
N LEU A 54 -40.44 34.42 0.48
CA LEU A 54 -39.14 34.20 -0.14
C LEU A 54 -37.99 34.36 0.85
N LYS A 55 -38.08 35.32 1.79
CA LYS A 55 -37.10 35.47 2.87
C LYS A 55 -37.06 34.25 3.78
N ALA A 56 -38.21 33.69 4.13
CA ALA A 56 -38.28 32.46 4.92
C ALA A 56 -37.61 31.28 4.17
N LYS A 57 -37.96 31.08 2.89
CA LYS A 57 -37.35 30.03 2.06
C LYS A 57 -35.84 30.18 1.90
N ASN A 58 -35.34 31.40 1.73
CA ASN A 58 -33.90 31.64 1.65
C ASN A 58 -33.18 31.28 2.95
N LYS A 59 -33.79 31.58 4.10
CA LYS A 59 -33.24 31.20 5.40
C LYS A 59 -33.17 29.67 5.55
N ASP A 60 -34.25 28.97 5.17
CA ASP A 60 -34.28 27.50 5.22
C ASP A 60 -33.22 26.88 4.30
N LEU A 61 -33.04 27.42 3.09
CA LEU A 61 -32.00 26.98 2.15
C LEU A 61 -30.57 27.27 2.64
N GLU A 62 -30.36 28.37 3.36
CA GLU A 62 -29.06 28.68 3.99
C GLU A 62 -28.72 27.63 5.07
N GLU A 63 -29.69 27.29 5.93
CA GLU A 63 -29.55 26.27 6.96
C GLU A 63 -29.26 24.88 6.37
N GLU A 64 -29.96 24.49 5.30
CA GLU A 64 -29.73 23.22 4.60
C GLU A 64 -28.35 23.16 3.92
N ASN A 65 -27.90 24.27 3.31
CA ASN A 65 -26.56 24.34 2.73
C ASN A 65 -25.46 24.22 3.78
N ASP A 66 -25.62 24.84 4.94
CA ASP A 66 -24.64 24.73 6.02
C ASP A 66 -24.58 23.30 6.59
N TYR A 67 -25.73 22.62 6.69
CA TYR A 67 -25.77 21.20 7.04
C TYR A 67 -25.02 20.32 6.03
N VAL A 68 -25.25 20.49 4.72
CA VAL A 68 -24.54 19.72 3.67
C VAL A 68 -23.04 20.02 3.67
N ARG A 69 -22.64 21.27 3.90
CA ARG A 69 -21.22 21.64 4.04
C ARG A 69 -20.55 20.92 5.21
N ASN A 70 -21.24 20.79 6.34
CA ASN A 70 -20.75 20.04 7.49
C ASN A 70 -20.60 18.54 7.15
N LEU A 71 -21.59 17.92 6.49
CA LEU A 71 -21.49 16.52 6.06
C LEU A 71 -20.32 16.26 5.09
N ILE A 72 -20.04 17.21 4.20
CA ILE A 72 -18.91 17.10 3.27
C ILE A 72 -17.58 17.26 4.02
N GLN A 73 -17.52 18.11 5.06
CA GLN A 73 -16.34 18.20 5.91
C GLN A 73 -16.05 16.89 6.65
N ASP A 74 -17.09 16.20 7.11
CA ASP A 74 -16.96 14.89 7.78
C ASP A 74 -16.45 13.79 6.82
N ASN A 75 -16.77 13.87 5.53
CA ASN A 75 -16.28 12.94 4.49
C ASN A 75 -14.81 13.12 4.08
N ASN A 76 -14.08 14.06 4.68
CA ASN A 76 -12.65 14.25 4.41
C ASN A 76 -11.74 13.30 5.20
N LEU A 77 -12.28 12.58 6.20
CA LEU A 77 -11.48 11.67 7.01
C LEU A 77 -11.14 10.40 6.22
N LEU A 78 -9.85 10.09 6.12
CA LEU A 78 -9.36 8.82 5.59
C LEU A 78 -8.98 7.91 6.77
N GLU A 79 -9.70 6.81 6.91
CA GLU A 79 -9.43 5.79 7.92
C GLU A 79 -8.22 4.94 7.52
N LEU A 80 -7.06 5.29 8.08
CA LEU A 80 -5.84 4.50 7.97
C LEU A 80 -5.62 3.60 9.19
N TYR A 81 -6.23 3.98 10.31
CA TYR A 81 -6.12 3.31 11.59
C TYR A 81 -7.50 2.97 12.13
N ASP A 82 -7.73 1.72 12.48
CA ASP A 82 -8.95 1.30 13.15
C ASP A 82 -8.76 1.44 14.67
N GLU A 83 -9.52 2.37 15.26
CA GLU A 83 -9.49 2.61 16.71
C GLU A 83 -10.09 1.45 17.52
N THR A 84 -10.98 0.66 16.92
CA THR A 84 -11.64 -0.47 17.58
C THR A 84 -10.67 -1.64 17.76
N SER A 85 -9.96 -2.00 16.69
CA SER A 85 -8.94 -3.06 16.73
C SER A 85 -7.57 -2.56 17.18
N ASN A 86 -7.38 -1.24 17.30
CA ASN A 86 -6.13 -0.58 17.66
C ASN A 86 -4.98 -0.97 16.71
N GLN A 87 -5.27 -1.04 15.41
CA GLN A 87 -4.35 -1.47 14.35
C GLN A 87 -4.47 -0.60 13.10
N PHE A 88 -3.39 -0.54 12.32
CA PHE A 88 -3.44 0.06 10.98
C PHE A 88 -4.15 -0.89 10.02
N THR A 89 -4.88 -0.34 9.05
CA THR A 89 -5.54 -1.12 8.02
C THR A 89 -4.52 -1.87 7.15
N ALA A 90 -4.93 -2.98 6.55
CA ALA A 90 -4.06 -3.79 5.69
C ALA A 90 -3.47 -2.95 4.53
N ASP A 91 -4.28 -2.11 3.90
CA ASP A 91 -3.85 -1.20 2.83
C ASP A 91 -2.78 -0.21 3.30
N THR A 92 -2.89 0.27 4.55
CA THR A 92 -1.88 1.17 5.14
C THR A 92 -0.56 0.42 5.36
N ILE A 93 -0.64 -0.82 5.85
CA ILE A 93 0.55 -1.68 6.05
C ILE A 93 1.24 -1.95 4.72
N GLU A 94 0.49 -2.31 3.68
CA GLU A 94 1.02 -2.54 2.34
C GLU A 94 1.66 -1.28 1.75
N CYS A 95 0.98 -0.13 1.88
CA CYS A 95 1.51 1.17 1.47
C CYS A 95 2.84 1.49 2.14
N VAL A 96 2.95 1.28 3.46
CA VAL A 96 4.20 1.46 4.22
C VAL A 96 5.31 0.56 3.67
N MET A 97 5.03 -0.72 3.41
CA MET A 97 6.01 -1.65 2.86
C MET A 97 6.48 -1.22 1.47
N ASN A 98 5.56 -0.77 0.60
CA ASN A 98 5.89 -0.27 -0.73
C ASN A 98 6.75 1.00 -0.68
N LEU A 99 6.46 1.93 0.23
CA LEU A 99 7.28 3.13 0.41
C LEU A 99 8.70 2.78 0.91
N GLN A 100 8.85 1.81 1.81
CA GLN A 100 10.17 1.33 2.23
C GLN A 100 10.94 0.68 1.07
N ASN A 101 10.28 -0.11 0.22
CA ASN A 101 10.90 -0.71 -0.97
C ASN A 101 11.38 0.35 -1.98
N ASN A 102 10.79 1.55 -1.97
CA ASN A 102 11.24 2.71 -2.72
C ASN A 102 12.33 3.53 -1.99
N ASN A 103 13.02 2.94 -1.01
CA ASN A 103 14.11 3.54 -0.23
C ASN A 103 13.72 4.79 0.57
N ILE A 104 12.44 4.91 0.96
CA ILE A 104 11.99 6.00 1.83
C ILE A 104 12.28 5.64 3.29
N SER A 105 12.98 6.53 3.99
CA SER A 105 13.28 6.38 5.42
C SER A 105 12.02 6.21 6.26
N ALA A 106 12.05 5.30 7.24
CA ALA A 106 10.95 5.06 8.18
C ALA A 106 10.46 6.33 8.89
N SER A 107 11.38 7.27 9.18
CA SER A 107 11.05 8.57 9.78
C SER A 107 10.23 9.49 8.88
N LYS A 108 10.31 9.33 7.55
CA LYS A 108 9.68 10.19 6.56
C LYS A 108 8.36 9.64 6.02
N ILE A 109 8.10 8.34 6.18
CA ILE A 109 6.91 7.68 5.63
C ILE A 109 5.61 8.32 6.11
N GLY A 110 5.49 8.63 7.41
CA GLY A 110 4.29 9.30 7.93
C GLY A 110 4.09 10.72 7.37
N GLU A 111 5.17 11.42 7.02
CA GLU A 111 5.09 12.74 6.37
C GLU A 111 4.66 12.59 4.91
N VAL A 112 5.23 11.63 4.18
CA VAL A 112 4.85 11.32 2.78
C VAL A 112 3.36 11.00 2.69
N ILE A 113 2.84 10.15 3.58
CA ILE A 113 1.40 9.80 3.62
C ILE A 113 0.56 11.07 3.84
N ARG A 114 0.95 11.95 4.78
CA ARG A 114 0.24 13.22 5.00
C ARG A 114 0.26 14.12 3.77
N THR A 115 1.40 14.27 3.11
CA THR A 115 1.54 15.09 1.92
C THR A 115 0.66 14.57 0.79
N VAL A 116 0.64 13.25 0.56
CA VAL A 116 -0.22 12.64 -0.47
C VAL A 116 -1.70 12.79 -0.11
N CYS A 117 -2.10 12.57 1.15
CA CYS A 117 -3.48 12.77 1.58
C CYS A 117 -3.93 14.24 1.40
N SER A 118 -3.05 15.19 1.69
CA SER A 118 -3.28 16.63 1.48
C SER A 118 -3.52 16.96 0.01
N LEU A 119 -2.75 16.37 -0.92
CA LEU A 119 -3.00 16.50 -2.36
C LEU A 119 -4.39 15.98 -2.75
N CYS A 120 -4.84 14.89 -2.12
CA CYS A 120 -6.16 14.31 -2.31
C CYS A 120 -7.27 15.04 -1.54
N LYS A 121 -6.96 16.13 -0.83
CA LYS A 121 -7.88 16.86 0.07
C LYS A 121 -8.52 15.98 1.14
N ARG A 122 -7.82 14.91 1.57
CA ARG A 122 -8.25 14.03 2.66
C ARG A 122 -7.34 14.20 3.86
N GLN A 123 -7.89 14.03 5.05
CA GLN A 123 -7.16 14.06 6.31
C GLN A 123 -7.07 12.64 6.87
N PRO A 124 -5.87 12.08 7.02
CA PRO A 124 -5.73 10.76 7.63
C PRO A 124 -6.05 10.86 9.12
N ASN A 125 -6.87 9.94 9.64
CA ASN A 125 -7.20 9.91 11.07
C ASN A 125 -5.96 9.69 11.95
N ARG A 126 -5.02 8.85 11.49
CA ARG A 126 -3.72 8.64 12.11
C ARG A 126 -2.72 8.18 11.05
N VAL A 127 -1.44 8.51 11.24
CA VAL A 127 -0.36 7.98 10.39
C VAL A 127 0.65 7.19 11.20
N PRO A 128 1.34 6.20 10.58
CA PRO A 128 2.39 5.45 11.24
C PRO A 128 3.54 6.34 11.71
N SER A 129 3.99 6.13 12.95
CA SER A 129 5.25 6.72 13.45
C SER A 129 6.46 5.94 12.93
N ALA A 130 7.66 6.51 13.03
CA ALA A 130 8.89 5.80 12.66
C ALA A 130 9.03 4.43 13.35
N THR A 131 8.72 4.37 14.65
CA THR A 131 8.71 3.12 15.42
C THR A 131 7.66 2.14 14.90
N THR A 132 6.48 2.63 14.52
CA THR A 132 5.42 1.78 13.95
C THR A 132 5.86 1.22 12.60
N VAL A 133 6.47 2.04 11.74
CA VAL A 133 7.00 1.62 10.45
C VAL A 133 8.10 0.57 10.62
N ASN A 134 8.98 0.74 11.60
CA ASN A 134 9.98 -0.28 11.92
C ASN A 134 9.31 -1.57 12.39
N ARG A 135 8.31 -1.51 13.27
CA ARG A 135 7.54 -2.70 13.68
C ARG A 135 6.81 -3.36 12.51
N ILE A 136 6.29 -2.58 11.55
CA ILE A 136 5.71 -3.12 10.31
C ILE A 136 6.78 -3.83 9.47
N SER A 137 7.99 -3.28 9.42
CA SER A 137 9.13 -3.97 8.81
C SER A 137 9.48 -5.24 9.58
N ASP A 138 9.40 -5.24 10.90
CA ASP A 138 9.63 -6.42 11.74
C ASP A 138 8.52 -7.46 11.53
N MET A 139 7.30 -7.10 11.15
CA MET A 139 6.28 -8.08 10.73
C MET A 139 6.69 -8.87 9.48
N LYS A 140 7.63 -8.35 8.67
CA LYS A 140 8.25 -9.14 7.60
C LYS A 140 9.00 -10.35 8.17
N LEU A 141 9.51 -10.26 9.40
CA LEU A 141 10.11 -11.40 10.09
C LEU A 141 9.07 -12.49 10.34
N SER A 142 7.85 -12.14 10.78
CA SER A 142 6.77 -13.13 10.96
C SER A 142 6.36 -13.80 9.64
N ILE A 143 6.35 -13.05 8.53
CA ILE A 143 6.13 -13.60 7.19
C ILE A 143 7.30 -14.53 6.81
N ALA A 144 8.54 -14.12 7.06
CA ALA A 144 9.72 -14.94 6.82
C ALA A 144 9.69 -16.24 7.65
N THR A 145 9.29 -16.18 8.92
CA THR A 145 9.08 -17.37 9.77
C THR A 145 8.07 -18.32 9.14
N LYS A 146 6.93 -17.80 8.66
CA LYS A 146 5.92 -18.62 7.99
C LYS A 146 6.42 -19.23 6.67
N GLN A 147 7.23 -18.49 5.91
CA GLN A 147 7.88 -19.00 4.71
C GLN A 147 8.88 -20.12 5.03
N VAL A 148 9.63 -20.00 6.13
CA VAL A 148 10.54 -21.04 6.62
C VAL A 148 9.77 -22.29 7.06
N GLU A 149 8.65 -22.14 7.78
CA GLU A 149 7.77 -23.26 8.12
C GLU A 149 7.22 -23.96 6.88
N ASP A 150 6.80 -23.20 5.87
CA ASP A 150 6.32 -23.78 4.60
C ASP A 150 7.45 -24.45 3.82
N LEU A 151 8.66 -23.88 3.84
CA LEU A 151 9.85 -24.48 3.24
C LEU A 151 10.17 -25.85 3.87
N SER A 152 9.97 -26.01 5.18
CA SER A 152 10.18 -27.28 5.88
C SER A 152 9.27 -28.42 5.42
N LYS A 153 8.17 -28.10 4.73
CA LYS A 153 7.22 -29.07 4.16
C LYS A 153 7.54 -29.43 2.71
N LYS A 154 8.48 -28.72 2.08
CA LYS A 154 8.89 -28.97 0.69
C LYS A 154 9.91 -30.08 0.60
N SER A 155 10.10 -30.61 -0.60
CA SER A 155 11.11 -31.61 -0.94
C SER A 155 11.94 -31.16 -2.13
N ASN A 156 13.07 -31.84 -2.35
CA ASN A 156 13.93 -31.65 -3.53
C ASN A 156 14.47 -30.22 -3.70
N LEU A 157 14.77 -29.56 -2.59
CA LEU A 157 15.32 -28.20 -2.60
C LEU A 157 16.73 -28.21 -3.21
N THR A 158 17.04 -27.14 -3.94
CA THR A 158 18.38 -26.85 -4.45
C THR A 158 18.99 -25.73 -3.63
N LEU A 159 20.08 -26.02 -2.92
CA LEU A 159 20.84 -25.04 -2.14
C LEU A 159 21.83 -24.30 -3.02
N TYR A 160 21.88 -22.99 -2.88
CA TYR A 160 22.84 -22.09 -3.48
C TYR A 160 23.67 -21.47 -2.36
N SER A 161 24.99 -21.54 -2.52
CA SER A 161 25.98 -20.82 -1.71
C SER A 161 26.73 -19.84 -2.60
N ASP A 162 26.93 -18.63 -2.11
CA ASP A 162 27.76 -17.62 -2.78
C ASP A 162 28.49 -16.76 -1.74
N GLU A 163 29.77 -16.54 -2.01
CA GLU A 163 30.66 -15.81 -1.12
C GLU A 163 30.90 -14.40 -1.69
N THR A 164 30.79 -13.37 -0.85
CA THR A 164 31.22 -12.02 -1.22
C THR A 164 32.07 -11.36 -0.16
N SER A 165 32.95 -10.44 -0.56
CA SER A 165 33.79 -9.68 0.35
C SER A 165 33.49 -8.19 0.20
N LYS A 166 33.15 -7.51 1.30
CA LYS A 166 32.87 -6.07 1.31
C LYS A 166 33.49 -5.41 2.54
N PHE A 167 34.18 -4.29 2.34
CA PHE A 167 34.84 -3.54 3.41
C PHE A 167 35.80 -4.37 4.29
N GLY A 168 36.51 -5.34 3.68
CA GLY A 168 37.44 -6.22 4.40
C GLY A 168 36.77 -7.34 5.21
N LYS A 169 35.45 -7.48 5.14
CA LYS A 169 34.67 -8.57 5.75
C LYS A 169 34.23 -9.54 4.67
N SER A 170 34.22 -10.83 5.00
CA SER A 170 33.69 -11.88 4.11
C SER A 170 32.27 -12.23 4.55
N PHE A 171 31.37 -12.41 3.61
CA PHE A 171 29.98 -12.77 3.85
C PHE A 171 29.62 -13.99 3.00
N GLU A 172 28.85 -14.89 3.59
CA GLU A 172 28.28 -16.03 2.90
C GLU A 172 26.77 -15.90 2.84
N VAL A 173 26.21 -16.13 1.65
CA VAL A 173 24.77 -16.17 1.46
C VAL A 173 24.33 -17.58 1.14
N PHE A 174 23.24 -18.01 1.79
CA PHE A 174 22.57 -19.26 1.47
C PHE A 174 21.16 -18.96 0.97
N ALA A 175 20.82 -19.53 -0.18
CA ALA A 175 19.48 -19.47 -0.74
C ALA A 175 19.05 -20.85 -1.20
N VAL A 176 17.75 -21.11 -1.25
CA VAL A 176 17.20 -22.35 -1.81
C VAL A 176 16.15 -22.05 -2.85
N THR A 177 16.06 -22.94 -3.84
CA THR A 177 14.99 -22.92 -4.83
C THR A 177 14.23 -24.23 -4.77
N ASP A 178 12.91 -24.15 -4.87
CA ASP A 178 12.02 -25.32 -4.94
C ASP A 178 11.80 -25.79 -6.39
N GLU A 179 10.98 -26.83 -6.56
CA GLU A 179 10.62 -27.38 -7.88
C GLU A 179 9.80 -26.40 -8.73
N ASP A 180 9.05 -25.50 -8.08
CA ASP A 180 8.24 -24.45 -8.71
C ASP A 180 9.07 -23.21 -9.11
N LYS A 181 10.39 -23.24 -8.87
CA LYS A 181 11.34 -22.14 -9.14
C LYS A 181 11.14 -20.91 -8.25
N ASN A 182 10.47 -21.05 -7.12
CA ASN A 182 10.46 -20.02 -6.08
C ASN A 182 11.78 -20.03 -5.34
N SER A 183 12.41 -18.86 -5.24
CA SER A 183 13.67 -18.69 -4.50
C SER A 183 13.42 -18.12 -3.10
N TYR A 184 14.10 -18.69 -2.13
CA TYR A 184 14.03 -18.33 -0.72
C TYR A 184 15.44 -18.02 -0.22
N LEU A 185 15.62 -16.83 0.35
CA LEU A 185 16.85 -16.48 1.02
C LEU A 185 16.84 -17.11 2.42
N LEU A 186 17.78 -18.01 2.70
CA LEU A 186 17.90 -18.62 4.02
C LEU A 186 18.60 -17.68 5.00
N GLY A 187 19.69 -17.06 4.55
CA GLY A 187 20.43 -16.12 5.39
C GLY A 187 21.68 -15.56 4.73
N LEU A 188 22.16 -14.46 5.31
CA LEU A 188 23.44 -13.83 5.01
C LEU A 188 24.18 -13.67 6.34
N ARG A 189 25.44 -14.12 6.39
CA ARG A 189 26.26 -14.07 7.60
C ARG A 189 27.68 -13.64 7.29
N GLU A 190 28.28 -12.89 8.21
CA GLU A 190 29.70 -12.57 8.16
C GLU A 190 30.51 -13.79 8.61
N MET A 191 31.53 -14.16 7.84
CA MET A 191 32.43 -15.27 8.15
C MET A 191 33.78 -14.76 8.61
N ASN A 192 34.33 -15.40 9.64
CA ASN A 192 35.65 -15.10 10.17
C ASN A 192 36.77 -15.54 9.22
N CYS A 193 36.57 -16.64 8.48
CA CYS A 193 37.50 -17.12 7.47
C CYS A 193 36.77 -17.95 6.40
N LYS A 194 37.45 -18.21 5.29
CA LYS A 194 36.90 -18.89 4.10
C LYS A 194 37.13 -20.40 4.11
N SER A 195 37.12 -21.03 5.30
CA SER A 195 37.30 -22.47 5.41
C SER A 195 35.96 -23.19 5.22
N SER A 196 35.99 -24.39 4.65
CA SER A 196 34.78 -25.20 4.43
C SER A 196 34.04 -25.54 5.72
N GLU A 197 34.78 -25.65 6.82
CA GLU A 197 34.24 -25.86 8.15
C GLU A 197 33.49 -24.61 8.63
N THR A 198 34.05 -23.41 8.40
CA THR A 198 33.42 -22.15 8.80
C THR A 198 32.14 -21.91 8.00
N VAL A 199 32.13 -22.22 6.70
CA VAL A 199 30.93 -22.16 5.85
C VAL A 199 29.85 -23.10 6.40
N LEU A 200 30.21 -24.33 6.79
CA LEU A 200 29.25 -25.27 7.39
C LEU A 200 28.72 -24.81 8.75
N GLU A 201 29.58 -24.35 9.66
CA GLU A 201 29.11 -23.84 10.96
C GLU A 201 28.19 -22.64 10.78
N THR A 202 28.51 -21.74 9.86
CA THR A 202 27.65 -20.61 9.50
C THR A 202 26.28 -21.09 8.99
N PHE A 203 26.26 -22.14 8.16
CA PHE A 203 25.01 -22.72 7.69
C PHE A 203 24.21 -23.37 8.83
N LYS A 204 24.86 -24.06 9.77
CA LYS A 204 24.23 -24.63 10.96
C LYS A 204 23.61 -23.56 11.84
N ASP A 205 24.30 -22.44 12.04
CA ASP A 205 23.78 -21.31 12.81
C ASP A 205 22.47 -20.77 12.17
N ILE A 206 22.43 -20.63 10.85
CA ILE A 206 21.20 -20.22 10.13
C ILE A 206 20.07 -21.25 10.32
N LEU A 207 20.37 -22.55 10.26
CA LEU A 207 19.37 -23.59 10.52
C LEU A 207 18.90 -23.59 11.98
N GLN A 208 19.79 -23.26 12.92
CA GLN A 208 19.42 -23.12 14.33
C GLN A 208 18.51 -21.92 14.55
N ASP A 209 18.76 -20.78 13.87
CA ASP A 209 17.86 -19.63 13.92
C ASP A 209 16.44 -20.04 13.49
N PHE A 210 16.28 -20.94 12.51
CA PHE A 210 14.96 -21.43 12.12
C PHE A 210 14.28 -22.27 13.20
N ASN A 211 15.04 -23.08 13.93
CA ASN A 211 14.53 -23.83 15.08
C ASN A 211 14.12 -22.90 16.23
N ASP A 212 14.86 -21.81 16.42
CA ASP A 212 14.58 -20.85 17.49
C ASP A 212 13.40 -19.92 17.15
N LEU A 213 13.21 -19.63 15.86
CA LEU A 213 12.14 -18.75 15.36
C LEU A 213 10.78 -19.43 15.23
N CYS A 214 10.75 -20.75 15.02
CA CYS A 214 9.52 -21.51 14.84
C CYS A 214 9.24 -22.33 16.11
N ASP A 215 8.00 -22.36 16.60
CA ASP A 215 7.61 -23.17 17.79
C ASP A 215 7.74 -24.69 17.58
N GLY A 216 8.13 -25.13 16.37
CA GLY A 216 8.38 -26.51 16.01
C GLY A 216 9.83 -26.92 16.23
N ASN A 217 10.05 -27.93 17.06
CA ASN A 217 11.33 -28.63 17.10
C ASN A 217 11.71 -29.12 15.68
N ASP A 218 12.96 -28.90 15.29
CA ASP A 218 13.60 -29.46 14.09
C ASP A 218 13.21 -28.86 12.73
N VAL A 219 12.64 -27.66 12.65
CA VAL A 219 12.34 -26.99 11.36
C VAL A 219 13.59 -26.84 10.48
N GLY A 220 14.71 -26.37 11.04
CA GLY A 220 15.99 -26.26 10.33
C GLY A 220 16.50 -27.62 9.84
N PHE A 221 16.32 -28.67 10.65
CA PHE A 221 16.69 -30.03 10.23
C PHE A 221 15.79 -30.56 9.12
N LYS A 222 14.48 -30.27 9.14
CA LYS A 222 13.57 -30.61 8.05
C LYS A 222 13.99 -29.92 6.74
N VAL A 223 14.30 -28.63 6.79
CA VAL A 223 14.86 -27.89 5.64
C VAL A 223 16.14 -28.55 5.13
N LEU A 224 17.09 -28.90 6.01
CA LEU A 224 18.31 -29.61 5.62
C LEU A 224 18.03 -30.94 4.93
N THR A 225 17.10 -31.74 5.46
CA THR A 225 16.76 -33.04 4.86
C THR A 225 16.06 -32.91 3.51
N ALA A 226 15.32 -31.82 3.30
CA ALA A 226 14.65 -31.48 2.05
C ALA A 226 15.62 -31.04 0.94
N ILE A 227 16.82 -30.54 1.29
CA ILE A 227 17.88 -30.23 0.33
C ILE A 227 18.39 -31.53 -0.30
N LYS A 228 18.26 -31.62 -1.63
CA LYS A 228 18.72 -32.75 -2.43
C LYS A 228 19.76 -32.35 -3.45
N ASN A 229 19.82 -31.08 -3.80
CA ASN A 229 20.74 -30.57 -4.79
C ASN A 229 21.54 -29.40 -4.19
N THR A 230 22.78 -29.25 -4.60
CA THR A 230 23.59 -28.05 -4.33
C THR A 230 24.03 -27.42 -5.64
N MET A 231 24.17 -26.10 -5.67
CA MET A 231 24.66 -25.31 -6.79
C MET A 231 25.61 -24.24 -6.25
N SER A 232 26.91 -24.47 -6.37
CA SER A 232 27.95 -23.57 -5.87
C SER A 232 29.05 -23.35 -6.92
N ASP A 233 30.02 -22.48 -6.64
CA ASP A 233 31.22 -22.40 -7.48
C ASP A 233 32.08 -23.68 -7.38
N ARG A 234 33.08 -23.82 -8.27
CA ARG A 234 33.99 -24.99 -8.30
C ARG A 234 35.22 -24.82 -7.39
N ALA A 235 35.22 -23.87 -6.44
CA ALA A 235 36.34 -23.66 -5.54
C ALA A 235 36.62 -24.91 -4.69
N SER A 236 37.87 -25.06 -4.26
CA SER A 236 38.26 -26.19 -3.40
C SER A 236 37.53 -26.15 -2.05
N THR A 237 37.24 -24.96 -1.54
CA THR A 237 36.44 -24.75 -0.33
C THR A 237 35.02 -25.27 -0.52
N GLU A 238 34.32 -24.88 -1.59
CA GLU A 238 32.95 -25.33 -1.84
C GLU A 238 32.82 -26.84 -2.03
N LYS A 239 33.76 -27.46 -2.75
CA LYS A 239 33.79 -28.93 -2.87
C LYS A 239 33.91 -29.63 -1.51
N LYS A 240 34.75 -29.08 -0.62
CA LYS A 240 34.90 -29.63 0.74
C LYS A 240 33.65 -29.37 1.58
N PHE A 241 33.08 -28.17 1.48
CA PHE A 241 31.83 -27.81 2.13
C PHE A 241 30.70 -28.77 1.75
N GLN A 242 30.52 -29.07 0.45
CA GLN A 242 29.49 -30.01 0.01
C GLN A 242 29.66 -31.42 0.61
N ASN A 243 30.89 -31.93 0.69
CA ASN A 243 31.17 -33.21 1.35
C ASN A 243 30.82 -33.16 2.85
N LEU A 244 31.17 -32.06 3.52
CA LEU A 244 30.83 -31.86 4.92
C LEU A 244 29.32 -31.74 5.13
N LEU A 245 28.62 -31.06 4.22
CA LEU A 245 27.18 -30.90 4.24
C LEU A 245 26.47 -32.25 4.04
N GLU A 246 26.94 -33.09 3.10
CA GLU A 246 26.39 -34.43 2.88
C GLU A 246 26.54 -35.33 4.11
N ASN A 247 27.73 -35.29 4.74
CA ASN A 247 27.99 -36.01 5.99
C ASN A 247 27.07 -35.50 7.11
N TYR A 248 26.97 -34.18 7.28
CA TYR A 248 26.11 -33.58 8.29
C TYR A 248 24.64 -33.95 8.06
N ARG A 249 24.13 -33.81 6.84
CA ARG A 249 22.78 -34.21 6.44
C ARG A 249 22.52 -35.68 6.76
N THR A 250 23.46 -36.57 6.48
CA THR A 250 23.33 -38.01 6.80
C THR A 250 23.17 -38.26 8.30
N THR A 251 23.90 -37.53 9.15
CA THR A 251 23.70 -37.64 10.60
C THR A 251 22.32 -37.18 11.05
N ILE A 252 21.76 -36.16 10.40
CA ILE A 252 20.44 -35.60 10.73
C ILE A 252 19.29 -36.46 10.20
N LEU A 253 19.43 -37.11 9.04
CA LEU A 253 18.40 -38.01 8.49
C LEU A 253 18.00 -39.11 9.48
N THR A 254 18.95 -39.61 10.28
CA THR A 254 18.69 -40.62 11.33
C THR A 254 17.75 -40.14 12.43
N LYS A 255 17.62 -38.82 12.61
CA LYS A 255 16.79 -38.18 13.64
C LYS A 255 15.41 -37.79 13.11
N ILE A 256 15.30 -37.51 11.81
CA ILE A 256 14.09 -36.94 11.19
C ILE A 256 13.23 -38.02 10.53
N ILE A 257 13.83 -39.06 9.94
CA ILE A 257 13.08 -40.11 9.25
C ILE A 257 12.70 -41.20 10.24
N ASP A 258 11.40 -41.31 10.49
CA ASP A 258 10.82 -42.37 11.31
C ASP A 258 11.20 -43.75 10.76
N GLY A 259 11.68 -44.63 11.64
CA GLY A 259 12.06 -45.98 11.25
C GLY A 259 13.31 -46.06 10.38
N TRP A 260 14.19 -45.04 10.37
CA TRP A 260 15.47 -45.09 9.64
C TRP A 260 16.27 -46.40 9.82
N PRO A 261 16.37 -47.00 11.04
CA PRO A 261 17.05 -48.28 11.20
C PRO A 261 16.38 -49.46 10.47
N MET A 262 15.08 -49.36 10.18
CA MET A 262 14.28 -50.39 9.50
C MET A 262 14.38 -50.29 7.98
N LEU A 263 14.86 -49.16 7.45
CA LEU A 263 15.09 -48.99 6.02
C LEU A 263 16.20 -49.92 5.53
N THR A 264 16.05 -50.40 4.30
CA THR A 264 17.10 -51.16 3.62
C THR A 264 18.30 -50.27 3.30
N GLU A 265 19.46 -50.88 3.03
CA GLU A 265 20.66 -50.13 2.65
C GLU A 265 20.44 -49.33 1.35
N GLU A 266 19.64 -49.85 0.44
CA GLU A 266 19.26 -49.20 -0.83
C GLU A 266 18.37 -47.97 -0.57
N GLU A 267 17.40 -48.07 0.33
CA GLU A 267 16.51 -46.96 0.72
C GLU A 267 17.27 -45.86 1.46
N ARG A 268 18.21 -46.23 2.35
CA ARG A 268 19.09 -45.27 3.01
C ARG A 268 19.99 -44.56 2.02
N ALA A 269 20.62 -45.30 1.11
CA ALA A 269 21.47 -44.74 0.06
C ALA A 269 20.69 -43.77 -0.85
N ALA A 270 19.45 -44.11 -1.22
CA ALA A 270 18.58 -43.23 -1.99
C ALA A 270 18.18 -41.97 -1.21
N SER A 271 17.91 -42.10 0.10
CA SER A 271 17.51 -40.99 0.97
C SER A 271 18.66 -40.03 1.28
N SER A 272 19.87 -40.56 1.45
CA SER A 272 21.09 -39.80 1.73
C SER A 272 21.68 -39.11 0.51
N ARG A 273 21.37 -39.59 -0.70
CA ARG A 273 21.91 -39.03 -1.94
C ARG A 273 21.68 -37.52 -2.05
N MET A 274 22.76 -36.80 -2.34
CA MET A 274 22.77 -35.38 -2.64
C MET A 274 23.46 -35.15 -3.99
N ASN A 275 22.83 -34.38 -4.88
CA ASN A 275 23.38 -34.08 -6.19
C ASN A 275 24.14 -32.75 -6.13
N ASN A 276 25.42 -32.79 -6.47
CA ASN A 276 26.29 -31.63 -6.39
C ASN A 276 26.52 -31.04 -7.79
N PHE A 277 25.97 -29.86 -8.03
CA PHE A 277 26.17 -29.10 -9.26
C PHE A 277 27.14 -27.96 -9.01
N PHE A 278 28.09 -27.78 -9.93
CA PHE A 278 29.04 -26.69 -9.87
C PHE A 278 28.73 -25.70 -10.98
N CYS A 279 28.41 -24.46 -10.60
CA CYS A 279 28.49 -23.30 -11.45
C CYS A 279 29.93 -23.23 -11.92
N SER A 280 30.13 -23.66 -13.15
CA SER A 280 31.33 -23.31 -13.86
C SER A 280 30.84 -22.65 -15.13
N CYS A 281 31.58 -21.65 -15.58
CA CYS A 281 31.73 -21.39 -16.99
C CYS A 281 32.33 -22.66 -17.68
N ILE A 282 31.78 -23.87 -17.50
CA ILE A 282 32.33 -25.19 -17.88
C ILE A 282 32.67 -25.16 -19.36
N PHE A 283 31.78 -24.58 -20.16
CA PHE A 283 31.99 -24.45 -21.58
C PHE A 283 33.21 -23.56 -21.89
N LEU A 284 33.24 -22.33 -21.35
CA LEU A 284 34.32 -21.37 -21.62
C LEU A 284 35.66 -21.78 -21.00
N VAL A 285 35.65 -22.38 -19.81
CA VAL A 285 36.86 -22.84 -19.11
C VAL A 285 37.41 -24.09 -19.78
N ASN A 286 36.58 -25.06 -20.15
CA ASN A 286 37.05 -26.23 -20.91
C ASN A 286 37.54 -25.80 -22.30
N PHE A 287 36.83 -24.87 -22.96
CA PHE A 287 37.26 -24.31 -24.24
C PHE A 287 38.61 -23.59 -24.11
N ALA A 288 38.77 -22.71 -23.10
CA ALA A 288 40.03 -22.02 -22.83
C ALA A 288 41.17 -22.98 -22.47
N THR A 289 40.88 -24.08 -21.74
CA THR A 289 41.87 -25.10 -21.39
C THR A 289 42.35 -25.84 -22.63
N VAL A 290 41.42 -26.28 -23.49
CA VAL A 290 41.74 -26.95 -24.77
C VAL A 290 42.49 -26.00 -25.72
N CYS A 291 42.06 -24.75 -25.84
CA CYS A 291 42.78 -23.73 -26.62
C CYS A 291 44.18 -23.48 -26.05
N GLY A 292 44.33 -23.43 -24.72
CA GLY A 292 45.62 -23.26 -24.06
C GLY A 292 46.58 -24.43 -24.29
N GLU A 293 46.09 -25.67 -24.27
CA GLU A 293 46.87 -26.85 -24.63
C GLU A 293 47.27 -26.85 -26.12
N GLY A 294 46.34 -26.48 -27.00
CA GLY A 294 46.62 -26.32 -28.43
C GLY A 294 47.71 -25.28 -28.70
N LEU A 295 47.67 -24.13 -28.03
CA LEU A 295 48.68 -23.08 -28.14
C LEU A 295 50.03 -23.49 -27.56
N LYS A 296 50.06 -24.21 -26.43
CA LYS A 296 51.30 -24.77 -25.86
C LYS A 296 51.95 -25.78 -26.81
N ASN A 297 51.15 -26.59 -27.49
CA ASN A 297 51.66 -27.51 -28.50
C ASN A 297 52.18 -26.75 -29.72
N LEU A 298 51.53 -25.68 -30.16
CA LEU A 298 52.00 -24.83 -31.26
C LEU A 298 53.36 -24.17 -30.95
N ASN A 299 53.54 -23.66 -29.73
CA ASN A 299 54.80 -23.06 -29.27
C ASN A 299 55.96 -24.06 -29.08
N ARG A 300 55.72 -25.38 -29.20
CA ARG A 300 56.80 -26.38 -29.27
C ARG A 300 57.30 -26.62 -30.70
N TYR A 301 56.58 -26.12 -31.70
CA TYR A 301 56.90 -26.27 -33.12
C TYR A 301 57.33 -24.95 -33.79
N ILE A 302 57.44 -23.86 -33.02
CA ILE A 302 58.06 -22.58 -33.39
C ILE A 302 59.32 -22.43 -32.53
#